data_AF-A0A382NXJ3-F1
#
_entry.id   AF-A0A382NXJ3-F1
#
_cell.length_a   1.000
_cell.length_b   1.000
_cell.length_c   1.000
_cell.angle_alpha   90.00
_cell.angle_beta   90.00
_cell.angle_gamma   90.00
#
_symmetry.space_group_name_H-M   'P 1'
#
loop_
_entity.id
_entity.type
_entity.pdbx_description
1 polymer ?
#
loop_
_entity_poly.entity_id
_entity_poly.type
_entity_poly.pdbx_seq_one_letter_code
_entity_poly.pdbx_strand_id
1 'polypeptide(L)' 'MPASDVSIVAFGRPERDDAQSHVLSAAAALGAATRLVTSTEGEDFSSMDHGSIDWRRALDGAHWLVTSASTVIEGETARF' A
#
# COMPACT_ATOMS: atom_id res chain seq x y z
N MET A 1 -19.78 10.20 12.83
CA MET A 1 -18.58 9.57 13.42
C MET A 1 -17.46 10.57 13.30
N PRO A 2 -16.81 11.01 14.41
CA PRO A 2 -15.58 11.77 14.25
C PRO A 2 -14.57 10.86 13.53
N ALA A 3 -13.90 11.38 12.51
CA ALA A 3 -12.84 10.62 11.84
C ALA A 3 -11.78 10.26 12.91
N SER A 4 -11.36 9.00 12.94
CA SER A 4 -10.24 8.58 13.79
C SER A 4 -9.00 9.40 13.43
N ASP A 5 -8.18 9.77 14.42
CA ASP A 5 -6.85 10.39 14.19
C ASP A 5 -5.88 9.43 13.50
N VAL A 6 -6.28 8.16 13.28
CA VAL A 6 -5.49 7.17 12.58
C VAL A 6 -5.64 7.33 11.07
N SER A 7 -4.51 7.60 10.41
CA SER A 7 -4.36 7.58 8.96
C SER A 7 -3.41 6.45 8.53
N ILE A 8 -3.87 5.64 7.57
CA ILE A 8 -3.13 4.50 7.02
C ILE A 8 -2.95 4.68 5.52
N VAL A 9 -1.70 4.58 5.08
CA VAL A 9 -1.35 4.57 3.66
C VAL A 9 -0.95 3.15 3.28
N ALA A 10 -1.37 2.68 2.11
CA ALA A 10 -0.87 1.42 1.56
C ALA A 10 -0.42 1.61 0.12
N PHE A 11 0.55 0.79 -0.28
CA PHE A 11 1.02 0.68 -1.65
C PHE A 11 0.52 -0.64 -2.24
N GLY A 12 -0.28 -0.57 -3.31
CA GLY A 12 -0.99 -1.73 -3.84
C GLY A 12 -1.50 -1.54 -5.26
N ARG A 13 -2.06 -2.61 -5.82
CA ARG A 13 -2.54 -2.72 -7.20
C ARG A 13 -3.73 -1.79 -7.47
N PRO A 14 -3.84 -1.24 -8.68
CA PRO A 14 -4.95 -0.36 -9.04
C PRO A 14 -6.30 -1.10 -9.09
N GLU A 15 -6.29 -2.42 -9.32
CA GLU A 15 -7.49 -3.28 -9.33
C GLU A 15 -8.07 -3.52 -7.92
N ARG A 16 -7.28 -3.24 -6.87
CA ARG A 16 -7.66 -3.35 -5.45
C ARG A 16 -8.06 -4.76 -5.00
N ASP A 17 -7.51 -5.78 -5.65
CA ASP A 17 -7.70 -7.20 -5.33
C ASP A 17 -6.60 -7.77 -4.42
N ASP A 18 -5.71 -6.91 -3.91
CA ASP A 18 -4.59 -7.29 -3.08
C ASP A 18 -4.87 -7.17 -1.56
N ALA A 19 -3.97 -7.76 -0.77
CA ALA A 19 -4.07 -7.76 0.68
C ALA A 19 -4.09 -6.34 1.27
N GLN A 20 -3.32 -5.41 0.68
CA GLN A 20 -3.26 -4.00 1.07
C GLN A 20 -4.62 -3.33 0.95
N SER A 21 -5.32 -3.58 -0.15
CA SER A 21 -6.65 -3.03 -0.41
C SER A 21 -7.68 -3.58 0.57
N HIS A 22 -7.60 -4.86 0.93
CA HIS A 22 -8.43 -5.44 1.99
C HIS A 22 -8.15 -4.81 3.37
N VAL A 23 -6.88 -4.58 3.72
CA VAL A 23 -6.50 -3.91 4.97
C VAL A 23 -7.03 -2.47 5.01
N LEU A 24 -6.86 -1.70 3.93
CA LEU A 24 -7.39 -0.34 3.85
C LEU A 24 -8.92 -0.33 3.96
N SER A 25 -9.61 -1.28 3.33
CA SER A 25 -11.08 -1.39 3.45
C SER A 25 -11.52 -1.67 4.89
N ALA A 26 -10.85 -2.58 5.58
CA ALA A 26 -11.14 -2.89 6.99
C ALA A 26 -10.85 -1.69 7.90
N ALA A 27 -9.72 -1.00 7.70
CA ALA A 27 -9.36 0.18 8.46
C ALA A 27 -10.35 1.34 8.26
N ALA A 28 -10.78 1.57 7.01
CA ALA A 28 -11.80 2.56 6.69
C ALA A 28 -13.15 2.24 7.36
N ALA A 29 -13.55 0.96 7.39
CA ALA A 29 -14.76 0.53 8.09
C ALA A 29 -14.70 0.77 9.61
N LEU A 30 -13.49 0.80 10.20
CA LEU A 30 -13.24 1.15 11.60
C LEU A 30 -13.08 2.66 11.83
N GLY A 31 -13.17 3.48 10.78
CA GLY A 31 -13.15 4.95 10.87
C GLY A 31 -11.78 5.60 10.66
N ALA A 32 -10.76 4.85 10.23
CA ALA A 32 -9.46 5.42 9.87
C ALA A 32 -9.52 6.16 8.52
N ALA A 33 -8.71 7.23 8.38
CA ALA A 33 -8.43 7.80 7.07
C ALA A 33 -7.51 6.83 6.29
N THR A 34 -7.80 6.60 5.01
CA THR A 34 -7.01 5.66 4.21
C THR A 34 -6.62 6.25 2.87
N ARG A 35 -5.42 5.89 2.40
CA ARG A 35 -4.91 6.29 1.09
C ARG A 35 -4.20 5.11 0.42
N LEU A 36 -4.61 4.81 -0.81
CA LEU A 36 -3.90 3.90 -1.69
C LEU A 36 -2.93 4.69 -2.57
N VAL A 37 -1.67 4.29 -2.57
CA VAL A 37 -0.67 4.67 -3.57
C VAL A 37 -0.58 3.50 -4.55
N THR A 38 -0.68 3.78 -5.84
CA THR A 38 -0.69 2.77 -6.90
C THR A 38 -0.07 3.33 -8.17
N SER A 39 0.09 2.49 -9.20
CA SER A 39 0.63 2.91 -10.49
C SER A 39 -0.31 3.87 -11.21
N THR A 40 0.28 4.68 -12.09
CA THR A 40 -0.47 5.62 -12.91
C THR A 40 -1.17 4.90 -14.09
N GLU A 41 -2.15 5.56 -14.71
CA GLU A 41 -2.85 4.98 -15.86
C GLU A 41 -1.88 4.71 -17.02
N GLY A 42 -1.84 3.46 -17.49
CA GLY A 42 -0.93 3.01 -18.54
C GLY A 42 0.45 2.56 -18.06
N GLU A 43 0.74 2.66 -16.75
CA GLU A 43 1.94 2.12 -16.13
C GLU A 43 1.65 0.75 -15.52
N ASP A 44 2.51 -0.22 -15.81
CA ASP A 44 2.44 -1.53 -15.19
C ASP A 44 2.92 -1.44 -13.73
N PHE A 45 2.04 -1.84 -12.81
CA PHE A 45 2.32 -1.85 -11.38
C PHE A 45 3.56 -2.67 -11.03
N SER A 46 3.85 -3.75 -11.77
CA SER A 46 4.99 -4.62 -11.47
C SER A 46 6.35 -4.02 -11.79
N SER A 47 6.39 -3.00 -12.65
CA SER A 47 7.60 -2.35 -13.14
C SER A 47 7.70 -0.87 -12.77
N MET A 48 6.75 -0.37 -11.98
CA MET A 48 6.72 0.99 -11.47
C MET A 48 7.97 1.32 -10.63
N ASP A 49 8.55 2.51 -10.82
CA ASP A 49 9.62 2.99 -9.95
C ASP A 49 9.06 3.54 -8.64
N HIS A 50 9.08 2.70 -7.61
CA HIS A 50 8.61 3.08 -6.27
C HIS A 50 9.45 4.20 -5.63
N GLY A 51 10.70 4.40 -6.07
CA GLY A 51 11.58 5.46 -5.57
C GLY A 51 11.19 6.85 -6.10
N SER A 52 10.51 6.91 -7.25
CA SER A 52 10.02 8.16 -7.85
C SER A 52 8.79 8.73 -7.12
N ILE A 53 8.13 7.93 -6.28
CA ILE A 53 6.94 8.34 -5.53
C ILE A 53 7.34 9.41 -4.51
N ASP A 54 6.63 10.53 -4.51
CA ASP A 54 6.72 11.54 -3.43
C ASP A 54 6.09 10.98 -2.14
N TRP A 55 6.85 10.13 -1.45
CA TRP A 55 6.44 9.48 -0.21
C TRP A 55 6.14 10.49 0.89
N ARG A 56 6.86 11.61 0.92
CA ARG A 56 6.62 12.66 1.91
C ARG A 56 5.21 13.21 1.78
N ARG A 57 4.78 13.50 0.56
CA ARG A 57 3.40 13.92 0.29
C ARG A 57 2.40 12.78 0.45
N ALA A 58 2.75 11.57 0.04
CA ALA A 58 1.85 10.42 0.12
C ALA A 58 1.55 10.01 1.57
N LEU A 59 2.51 10.18 2.47
CA LEU A 59 2.41 9.86 3.89
C LEU A 59 1.92 11.03 4.75
N ASP A 60 1.49 12.15 4.17
CA ASP A 60 1.20 13.39 4.91
C ASP A 60 0.23 13.16 6.10
N GLY A 61 0.78 13.23 7.32
CA GLY A 61 0.05 12.96 8.56
C GLY A 61 -0.32 11.49 8.82
N ALA A 62 0.07 10.56 7.96
CA ALA A 62 -0.13 9.13 8.16
C ALA A 62 0.83 8.57 9.21
N HIS A 63 0.28 7.85 10.17
CA HIS A 63 1.06 7.22 11.25
C HIS A 63 1.58 5.83 10.86
N TRP A 64 0.98 5.21 9.83
CA TRP A 64 1.28 3.85 9.42
C TRP A 64 1.33 3.72 7.89
N LEU A 65 2.36 3.03 7.39
CA LEU A 65 2.48 2.58 6.00
C LEU A 65 2.39 1.05 5.97
N VAL A 66 1.48 0.51 5.17
CA VAL A 66 1.35 -0.93 4.92
C VAL A 66 2.01 -1.28 3.59
N THR A 67 3.13 -1.98 3.66
CA THR A 67 3.77 -2.62 2.51
C THR A 67 3.51 -4.11 2.59
N SER A 68 2.82 -4.68 1.60
CA SER A 68 2.75 -6.15 1.47
C SER A 68 3.53 -6.54 0.22
N ALA A 69 4.60 -7.29 0.41
CA ALA A 69 5.32 -7.94 -0.66
C ALA A 69 5.37 -9.43 -0.33
N SER A 70 4.73 -10.26 -1.15
CA SER A 70 4.95 -11.70 -1.13
C SER A 70 5.94 -12.05 -2.23
N THR A 71 7.22 -11.81 -2.00
CA THR A 71 8.24 -12.39 -2.88
C THR A 71 8.50 -13.80 -2.36
N VAL A 72 7.94 -14.81 -3.02
CA VAL A 72 8.45 -16.17 -2.88
C VAL A 72 9.80 -16.18 -3.57
N ILE A 73 10.89 -16.31 -2.82
CA ILE A 73 12.20 -16.61 -3.42
C ILE A 73 12.13 -18.07 -3.85
N GLU A 74 11.64 -18.32 -5.07
CA GLU A 74 11.75 -19.63 -5.71
C GLU A 74 13.16 -19.78 -6.29
N GLY A 75 13.98 -20.61 -5.62
CA GLY A 75 15.30 -21.01 -6.06
C GLY A 75 15.97 -21.92 -5.04
N GLU A 76 16.58 -23.03 -5.49
CA GLU A 76 17.27 -24.02 -4.64
C GLU A 76 18.39 -23.42 -3.76
N THR A 77 18.78 -22.16 -3.98
CA THR A 77 19.79 -21.42 -3.23
C THR A 77 19.25 -20.66 -2.01
N ALA A 78 17.95 -20.72 -1.71
CA ALA A 78 17.41 -20.21 -0.44
C ALA A 78 17.77 -21.16 0.72
N ARG A 79 19.02 -21.11 1.20
CA ARG A 79 19.44 -21.70 2.48
C ARG A 79 19.91 -20.60 3.43
N PHE A 80 19.38 -20.68 4.65
CA PHE A 80 19.58 -19.81 5.81
C PHE A 80 21.05 -19.57 6.17
#